data_AF-A0A1T3MAV1-F1
#
_entry.id   AF-A0A1T3MAV1-F1
#
_cell.length_a   1.000
_cell.length_b   1.000
_cell.length_c   1.000
_cell.angle_alpha   90.00
_cell.angle_beta   90.00
_cell.angle_gamma   90.00
#
_symmetry.space_group_name_H-M   'P 1'
#
loop_
_entity.id
_entity.type
_entity.pdbx_description
1 polymer ?
#
loop_
_entity_poly.entity_id
_entity_poly.type
_entity_poly.pdbx_seq_one_letter_code
_entity_poly.pdbx_strand_id
1 'polypeptide(L)'
;MNELKIEIPEGYKIDTFDKATGVVKFAEKPKDIKDRVKSFEEACDVLGITPQTPDLETIPTKLQKPLFAHYKLCIIALALNEGWEPDWDNDDEYKYYPWFDMEGSSSGGFSCGGYGYGGSLSVVGSRLCFKSRDLAEYAGKQFETIYREYFVIE
;
A
#
# COMPACT_ATOMS: atom_id res chain seq x y z
N MET A 1 39.96 20.07 -1.97
CA MET A 1 39.44 18.71 -1.72
C MET A 1 39.55 17.97 -3.03
N ASN A 2 40.07 16.75 -3.02
CA ASN A 2 40.10 15.92 -4.23
C ASN A 2 38.87 15.00 -4.18
N GLU A 3 38.05 15.03 -5.22
CA GLU A 3 36.82 14.23 -5.32
C GLU A 3 37.01 13.10 -6.34
N LEU A 4 36.49 11.91 -6.04
CA LEU A 4 36.40 10.79 -6.96
C LEU A 4 34.94 10.64 -7.39
N LYS A 5 34.67 10.81 -8.69
CA LYS A 5 33.34 10.54 -9.27
C LYS A 5 33.27 9.08 -9.71
N ILE A 6 32.31 8.33 -9.17
CA ILE A 6 32.05 6.93 -9.53
C ILE A 6 30.78 6.89 -10.39
N GLU A 7 30.84 6.21 -11.53
CA GLU A 7 29.67 5.91 -12.35
C GLU A 7 29.00 4.64 -11.81
N ILE A 8 27.78 4.77 -11.29
CA ILE A 8 27.00 3.63 -10.79
C ILE A 8 26.27 3.00 -11.98
N PRO A 9 26.43 1.70 -12.25
CA PRO A 9 25.71 1.02 -13.32
C PRO A 9 24.19 1.18 -13.19
N GLU A 10 23.49 1.26 -14.33
CA GLU A 10 22.03 1.32 -14.34
C GLU A 10 21.43 0.11 -13.62
N GLY A 11 20.44 0.34 -12.76
CA GLY A 11 19.84 -0.71 -11.94
C GLY A 11 20.62 -1.09 -10.68
N TYR A 12 21.74 -0.44 -10.38
CA TYR A 12 22.53 -0.71 -9.17
C TYR A 12 22.60 0.49 -8.22
N LYS A 13 22.84 0.23 -6.93
CA LYS A 13 23.14 1.20 -5.87
C LYS A 13 24.46 0.84 -5.19
N ILE A 14 25.13 1.82 -4.59
CA ILE A 14 26.28 1.54 -3.72
C ILE A 14 25.78 0.76 -2.51
N ASP A 15 26.39 -0.41 -2.27
CA ASP A 15 26.11 -1.25 -1.12
C ASP A 15 27.12 -0.96 0.00
N THR A 16 28.40 -1.17 -0.30
CA THR A 16 29.48 -0.97 0.67
C THR A 16 30.70 -0.31 0.03
N PHE A 17 31.42 0.51 0.80
CA PHE A 17 32.70 1.08 0.43
C PHE A 17 33.77 0.71 1.45
N ASP A 18 34.77 -0.03 0.99
CA ASP A 18 35.95 -0.36 1.80
C ASP A 18 36.95 0.80 1.75
N LYS A 19 37.14 1.44 2.91
CA LYS A 19 38.05 2.59 3.05
C LYS A 19 39.53 2.22 2.99
N ALA A 20 39.89 0.97 3.27
CA ALA A 20 41.28 0.50 3.26
C ALA A 20 41.74 0.11 1.86
N THR A 21 40.86 -0.54 1.08
CA THR A 21 41.19 -1.00 -0.28
C THR A 21 40.67 -0.08 -1.38
N GLY A 22 39.74 0.82 -1.07
CA GLY A 22 39.07 1.69 -2.04
C GLY A 22 38.01 0.98 -2.87
N VAL A 23 37.66 -0.27 -2.56
CA VAL A 23 36.70 -1.07 -3.32
C VAL A 23 35.26 -0.66 -2.96
N VAL A 24 34.47 -0.38 -3.99
CA VAL A 24 33.03 -0.13 -3.89
C VAL A 24 32.30 -1.38 -4.39
N LYS A 25 31.42 -1.95 -3.57
CA LYS A 25 30.48 -2.99 -4.01
C LYS A 25 29.14 -2.36 -4.35
N PHE A 26 28.56 -2.85 -5.44
CA PHE A 26 27.23 -2.46 -5.87
C PHE A 26 26.24 -3.59 -5.55
N ALA A 27 25.04 -3.22 -5.13
CA ALA A 27 23.89 -4.12 -5.04
C ALA A 27 22.86 -3.71 -6.10
N GLU A 28 22.09 -4.67 -6.61
CA GLU A 28 20.94 -4.36 -7.44
C GLU A 28 19.96 -3.46 -6.67
N LYS A 29 19.42 -2.46 -7.34
CA LYS A 29 18.28 -1.71 -6.82
C LYS A 29 17.13 -2.70 -6.71
N PRO A 30 16.42 -2.74 -5.57
CA PRO A 30 15.21 -3.52 -5.49
C PRO A 30 14.28 -3.10 -6.63
N LYS A 31 13.66 -4.09 -7.28
CA LYS A 31 12.61 -3.85 -8.28
C LYS A 31 11.55 -2.93 -7.67
N ASP A 32 10.84 -2.20 -8.55
CA ASP A 32 9.72 -1.38 -8.13
C ASP A 32 8.75 -2.20 -7.26
N ILE A 33 8.21 -1.59 -6.20
CA ILE A 33 7.38 -2.31 -5.24
C ILE A 33 6.14 -2.93 -5.92
N LYS A 34 5.62 -2.31 -6.99
CA LYS A 34 4.51 -2.82 -7.80
C LYS A 34 4.89 -4.09 -8.57
N ASP A 35 6.16 -4.25 -8.94
CA ASP A 35 6.64 -5.48 -9.58
C ASP A 35 6.82 -6.63 -8.58
N ARG A 36 6.99 -6.30 -7.30
CA ARG A 36 7.22 -7.25 -6.21
C ARG A 36 5.94 -7.67 -5.49
N VAL A 37 4.87 -6.87 -5.58
CA VAL A 37 3.61 -7.10 -4.86
C VAL A 37 2.45 -7.13 -5.84
N LYS A 38 2.13 -8.32 -6.36
CA LYS A 38 0.99 -8.59 -7.25
C LYS A 38 -0.06 -9.49 -6.61
N SER A 39 0.29 -10.16 -5.50
CA SER A 39 -0.63 -10.94 -4.68
C SER A 39 -0.49 -10.64 -3.18
N PHE A 40 -1.41 -11.19 -2.38
CA PHE A 40 -1.33 -11.12 -0.91
C PHE A 40 -0.12 -11.88 -0.37
N GLU A 41 0.20 -13.04 -0.95
CA GLU A 41 1.35 -13.87 -0.58
C GLU A 41 2.65 -13.13 -0.86
N GLU A 42 2.76 -12.48 -2.02
CA GLU A 42 3.92 -11.66 -2.35
C GLU A 42 4.07 -10.43 -1.44
N ALA A 43 2.94 -9.82 -1.01
CA ALA A 43 2.97 -8.78 0.02
C ALA A 43 3.53 -9.31 1.36
N CYS A 44 3.14 -10.52 1.76
CA CYS A 44 3.66 -11.18 2.95
C CYS A 44 5.17 -11.46 2.83
N ASP A 45 5.61 -11.95 1.66
CA ASP A 45 7.02 -12.23 1.39
C ASP A 45 7.88 -10.96 1.47
N VAL A 46 7.40 -9.85 0.91
CA VAL A 46 8.06 -8.54 1.00
C VAL A 46 8.22 -8.08 2.46
N LEU A 47 7.23 -8.36 3.31
CA LEU A 47 7.26 -8.02 4.73
C LEU A 47 7.99 -9.07 5.60
N GLY A 48 8.40 -10.20 5.02
CA GLY A 48 9.04 -11.30 5.76
C GLY A 48 8.09 -12.00 6.74
N ILE A 49 6.77 -11.98 6.48
CA ILE A 49 5.76 -12.66 7.30
C ILE A 49 5.21 -13.88 6.57
N THR A 50 4.77 -14.89 7.30
CA THR A 50 4.09 -16.04 6.70
C THR A 50 2.65 -15.66 6.33
N PRO A 51 2.18 -15.95 5.10
CA PRO A 51 0.77 -15.79 4.75
C PRO A 51 -0.10 -16.62 5.69
N GLN A 52 -1.05 -15.97 6.35
CA GLN A 52 -1.98 -16.62 7.27
C GLN A 52 -3.42 -16.26 6.94
N THR A 53 -4.30 -17.25 7.11
CA THR A 53 -5.74 -17.03 7.16
C THR A 53 -6.14 -16.92 8.62
N PRO A 54 -6.63 -15.76 9.09
CA PRO A 54 -7.11 -15.63 10.46
C PRO A 54 -8.21 -16.66 10.75
N ASP A 55 -8.21 -17.21 11.96
CA ASP A 55 -9.34 -18.02 12.44
C ASP A 55 -10.52 -17.08 12.71
N LEU A 56 -11.59 -17.26 11.93
CA LEU A 56 -12.82 -16.47 12.01
C LEU A 56 -14.03 -17.36 12.34
N GLU A 57 -13.83 -18.59 12.83
CA GLU A 57 -14.93 -19.55 13.10
C GLU A 57 -15.98 -19.02 14.08
N THR A 58 -15.56 -18.20 15.04
CA THR A 58 -16.46 -17.58 16.04
C THR A 58 -17.22 -16.38 15.51
N ILE A 59 -16.88 -15.88 14.32
CA ILE A 59 -17.46 -14.69 13.71
C ILE A 59 -18.63 -15.10 12.80
N PRO A 60 -19.75 -14.35 12.76
CA PRO A 60 -20.83 -14.62 11.82
C PRO A 60 -20.35 -14.74 10.38
N THR A 61 -20.78 -15.78 9.66
CA THR A 61 -20.31 -16.11 8.29
C THR A 61 -20.34 -14.92 7.33
N LYS A 62 -21.37 -14.06 7.42
CA LYS A 62 -21.51 -12.86 6.59
C LYS A 62 -20.39 -11.83 6.79
N LEU A 63 -19.70 -11.85 7.93
CA LEU A 63 -18.61 -10.91 8.25
C LEU A 63 -17.23 -11.50 7.98
N GLN A 64 -17.11 -12.83 7.85
CA GLN A 64 -15.80 -13.48 7.71
C GLN A 64 -15.08 -13.04 6.43
N LYS A 65 -15.80 -13.03 5.29
CA LYS A 65 -15.24 -12.64 3.99
C LYS A 65 -14.72 -11.18 3.97
N PRO A 66 -15.52 -10.15 4.33
CA PRO A 66 -15.03 -8.77 4.33
C PRO A 66 -13.93 -8.53 5.37
N LEU A 67 -13.93 -9.22 6.52
CA LEU A 67 -12.85 -9.11 7.50
C LEU A 67 -11.53 -9.68 6.96
N PHE A 68 -11.58 -10.83 6.29
CA PHE A 68 -10.39 -11.40 5.69
C PHE A 68 -9.88 -10.54 4.51
N ALA A 69 -10.79 -9.98 3.71
CA ALA A 69 -10.43 -9.02 2.66
C ALA A 69 -9.75 -7.77 3.24
N HIS A 70 -10.29 -7.20 4.32
CA HIS A 70 -9.68 -6.06 5.01
C HIS A 70 -8.28 -6.39 5.54
N TYR A 71 -8.10 -7.57 6.14
CA TYR A 71 -6.79 -8.05 6.60
C TYR A 71 -5.79 -8.10 5.45
N LYS A 72 -6.14 -8.72 4.32
CA LYS A 72 -5.28 -8.78 3.13
C LYS A 72 -4.91 -7.38 2.63
N LEU A 73 -5.88 -6.47 2.53
CA LEU A 73 -5.66 -5.10 2.07
C LEU A 73 -4.71 -4.33 3.00
N CYS A 74 -4.80 -4.52 4.32
CA CYS A 74 -3.86 -3.90 5.26
C CYS A 74 -2.42 -4.40 5.04
N ILE A 75 -2.23 -5.71 4.86
CA ILE A 75 -0.92 -6.30 4.57
C ILE A 75 -0.36 -5.79 3.23
N ILE A 76 -1.21 -5.71 2.19
CA ILE A 76 -0.84 -5.15 0.89
C ILE A 76 -0.44 -3.68 1.02
N ALA A 77 -1.21 -2.86 1.76
CA ALA A 77 -0.90 -1.45 1.97
C ALA A 77 0.44 -1.28 2.71
N LEU A 78 0.69 -2.07 3.76
CA LEU A 78 1.98 -2.08 4.47
C LEU A 78 3.15 -2.40 3.53
N ALA A 79 3.01 -3.43 2.70
CA ALA A 79 4.04 -3.83 1.75
C ALA A 79 4.30 -2.74 0.70
N LEU A 80 3.23 -2.20 0.08
CA LEU A 80 3.32 -1.17 -0.95
C LEU A 80 3.89 0.17 -0.42
N ASN A 81 3.66 0.49 0.84
CA ASN A 81 4.17 1.72 1.44
C ASN A 81 5.65 1.65 1.83
N GLU A 82 6.23 0.45 1.94
CA GLU A 82 7.65 0.24 2.29
C GLU A 82 8.06 0.98 3.57
N GLY A 83 7.21 0.89 4.61
CA GLY A 83 7.45 1.53 5.91
C GLY A 83 7.08 3.01 5.98
N TRP A 84 6.51 3.58 4.92
CA TRP A 84 5.86 4.89 5.04
C TRP A 84 4.63 4.78 5.94
N GLU A 85 4.52 5.70 6.89
CA GLU A 85 3.36 5.92 7.73
C GLU A 85 2.91 7.38 7.58
N PRO A 86 1.60 7.64 7.47
CA PRO A 86 1.09 9.01 7.35
C PRO A 86 1.41 9.84 8.60
N ASP A 87 1.96 11.04 8.38
CA ASP A 87 2.12 12.06 9.41
C ASP A 87 0.82 12.87 9.50
N TRP A 88 0.05 12.64 10.56
CA TRP A 88 -1.23 13.29 10.78
C TRP A 88 -1.13 14.75 11.21
N ASP A 89 0.06 15.18 11.66
CA ASP A 89 0.31 16.57 12.05
C ASP A 89 0.84 17.41 10.88
N ASN A 90 1.04 16.79 9.71
CA ASN A 90 1.52 17.43 8.49
C ASN A 90 0.39 17.62 7.47
N ASP A 91 -0.17 18.83 7.43
CA ASP A 91 -1.21 19.22 6.47
C ASP A 91 -0.71 19.31 5.01
N ASP A 92 0.60 19.44 4.80
CA ASP A 92 1.22 19.49 3.46
C ASP A 92 1.50 18.08 2.89
N GLU A 93 1.37 17.03 3.70
CA GLU A 93 1.56 15.65 3.25
C GLU A 93 0.26 15.05 2.69
N TYR A 94 0.23 14.92 1.36
CA TYR A 94 -0.84 14.21 0.66
C TYR A 94 -0.87 12.72 1.00
N LYS A 95 -2.06 12.23 1.34
CA LYS A 95 -2.35 10.83 1.66
C LYS A 95 -3.36 10.32 0.64
N TYR A 96 -2.99 9.31 -0.14
CA TYR A 96 -3.79 8.86 -1.28
C TYR A 96 -4.59 7.62 -0.91
N TYR A 97 -5.81 7.51 -1.43
CA TYR A 97 -6.70 6.38 -1.17
C TYR A 97 -7.34 5.94 -2.50
N PRO A 98 -7.46 4.63 -2.80
CA PRO A 98 -8.12 4.16 -4.01
C PRO A 98 -9.63 4.42 -3.93
N TRP A 99 -10.15 5.24 -4.85
CA TRP A 99 -11.59 5.51 -4.96
C TRP A 99 -12.18 4.67 -6.08
N PHE A 100 -13.32 4.04 -5.81
CA PHE A 100 -14.01 3.15 -6.76
C PHE A 100 -15.38 3.72 -7.09
N ASP A 101 -15.70 3.73 -8.38
CA ASP A 101 -17.07 3.93 -8.82
C ASP A 101 -17.81 2.58 -8.74
N MET A 102 -18.72 2.47 -7.78
CA MET A 102 -19.45 1.23 -7.46
C MET A 102 -20.87 1.23 -8.05
N GLU A 103 -21.10 1.98 -9.13
CA GLU A 103 -22.38 2.05 -9.85
C GLU A 103 -22.93 0.64 -10.15
N GLY A 104 -24.18 0.38 -9.75
CA GLY A 104 -24.85 -0.92 -9.93
C GLY A 104 -24.70 -1.93 -8.78
N SER A 105 -23.88 -1.67 -7.76
CA SER A 105 -23.94 -2.42 -6.50
C SER A 105 -25.11 -1.93 -5.61
N SER A 106 -25.54 -2.72 -4.63
CA SER A 106 -26.50 -2.30 -3.58
C SER A 106 -26.04 -1.05 -2.79
N SER A 107 -24.79 -0.61 -3.02
CA SER A 107 -24.15 0.58 -2.44
C SER A 107 -24.23 1.84 -3.31
N GLY A 108 -24.75 1.77 -4.55
CA GLY A 108 -24.94 2.91 -5.46
C GLY A 108 -25.87 4.03 -4.95
N GLY A 109 -26.34 3.91 -3.70
CA GLY A 109 -27.14 4.88 -2.97
C GLY A 109 -26.41 5.54 -1.79
N PHE A 110 -25.07 5.60 -1.76
CA PHE A 110 -24.35 6.48 -0.81
C PHE A 110 -24.63 7.97 -1.14
N SER A 111 -25.87 8.41 -0.94
CA SER A 111 -26.28 9.80 -1.08
C SER A 111 -25.77 10.57 0.14
N CYS A 112 -24.60 11.18 0.02
CA CYS A 112 -24.14 12.18 0.98
C CYS A 112 -24.95 13.47 0.78
N GLY A 113 -26.08 13.59 1.49
CA GLY A 113 -26.91 14.79 1.54
C GLY A 113 -26.53 15.66 2.74
N GLY A 114 -25.40 16.38 2.67
CA GLY A 114 -24.98 17.27 3.75
C GLY A 114 -24.00 18.35 3.30
N TYR A 115 -24.42 19.61 3.40
CA TYR A 115 -23.55 20.79 3.34
C TYR A 115 -23.23 21.24 4.77
N GLY A 116 -21.99 21.67 5.05
CA GLY A 116 -21.63 22.21 6.36
C GLY A 116 -20.14 22.45 6.62
N TYR A 117 -19.70 23.67 6.27
CA TYR A 117 -18.68 24.52 6.90
C TYR A 117 -17.29 23.96 7.31
N GLY A 118 -16.26 24.47 6.64
CA GLY A 118 -15.00 24.93 7.26
C GLY A 118 -14.16 23.91 8.04
N GLY A 119 -14.23 22.62 7.70
CA GLY A 119 -13.38 21.59 8.31
C GLY A 119 -12.90 20.59 7.27
N SER A 120 -11.64 20.16 7.37
CA SER A 120 -11.05 19.12 6.54
C SER A 120 -11.86 17.82 6.70
N LEU A 121 -12.65 17.48 5.68
CA LEU A 121 -13.43 16.23 5.65
C LEU A 121 -12.51 15.09 5.19
N SER A 122 -12.20 14.15 6.09
CA SER A 122 -11.65 12.85 5.68
C SER A 122 -12.77 11.81 5.64
N VAL A 123 -13.06 11.29 4.44
CA VAL A 123 -14.04 10.21 4.21
C VAL A 123 -13.36 8.84 4.04
N VAL A 124 -12.06 8.74 4.32
CA VAL A 124 -11.24 7.55 4.05
C VAL A 124 -10.51 7.07 5.29
N GLY A 125 -10.32 5.75 5.39
CA GLY A 125 -9.63 5.12 6.52
C GLY A 125 -8.11 5.15 6.37
N SER A 126 -7.41 5.52 7.46
CA SER A 126 -5.94 5.62 7.52
C SER A 126 -5.18 4.35 7.13
N ARG A 127 -5.76 3.18 7.41
CA ARG A 127 -5.12 1.87 7.24
C ARG A 127 -4.84 1.49 5.79
N LEU A 128 -5.54 2.10 4.84
CA LEU A 128 -5.42 1.83 3.40
C LEU A 128 -5.00 3.08 2.61
N CYS A 129 -4.28 4.00 3.29
CA CYS A 129 -3.66 5.15 2.64
C CYS A 129 -2.30 4.78 2.04
N PHE A 130 -1.93 5.48 0.97
CA PHE A 130 -0.69 5.30 0.23
C PHE A 130 0.11 6.59 0.13
N LYS A 131 1.44 6.46 0.15
CA LYS A 131 2.41 7.57 0.01
C LYS A 131 2.35 8.30 -1.33
N SER A 132 1.71 7.72 -2.35
CA SER A 132 1.61 8.33 -3.67
C SER A 132 0.31 7.95 -4.39
N ARG A 133 -0.09 8.82 -5.33
CA ARG A 133 -1.22 8.58 -6.22
C ARG A 133 -1.04 7.32 -7.07
N ASP A 134 0.16 7.10 -7.57
CA ASP A 134 0.51 5.95 -8.42
C ASP A 134 0.36 4.63 -7.66
N LEU A 135 0.75 4.59 -6.39
CA LEU A 135 0.55 3.40 -5.54
C LEU A 135 -0.93 3.17 -5.21
N ALA A 136 -1.70 4.23 -4.94
CA ALA A 136 -3.14 4.10 -4.71
C ALA A 136 -3.86 3.59 -5.97
N GLU A 137 -3.51 4.10 -7.15
CA GLU A 137 -4.07 3.64 -8.42
C GLU A 137 -3.68 2.18 -8.72
N TYR A 138 -2.41 1.83 -8.50
CA TYR A 138 -1.94 0.46 -8.64
C TYR A 138 -2.67 -0.48 -7.68
N ALA A 139 -2.77 -0.13 -6.40
CA ALA A 139 -3.44 -0.95 -5.40
C ALA A 139 -4.91 -1.18 -5.77
N GLY A 140 -5.61 -0.13 -6.19
CA GLY A 140 -7.02 -0.23 -6.57
C GLY A 140 -7.25 -1.11 -7.79
N LYS A 141 -6.38 -1.04 -8.81
CA LYS A 141 -6.47 -1.85 -10.03
C LYS A 141 -6.01 -3.29 -9.83
N GLN A 142 -4.87 -3.48 -9.19
CA GLN A 142 -4.26 -4.80 -9.02
C GLN A 142 -5.09 -5.69 -8.08
N PHE A 143 -5.68 -5.10 -7.03
CA PHE A 143 -6.40 -5.83 -5.99
C PHE A 143 -7.91 -5.54 -6.01
N GLU A 144 -8.48 -5.17 -7.17
CA GLU A 144 -9.90 -4.79 -7.32
C GLU A 144 -10.83 -5.84 -6.69
N THR A 145 -10.57 -7.13 -6.94
CA THR A 145 -11.36 -8.23 -6.38
C THR A 145 -11.38 -8.18 -4.85
N ILE A 146 -10.23 -7.98 -4.19
CA ILE A 146 -10.15 -7.94 -2.73
C ILE A 146 -10.87 -6.68 -2.20
N TYR A 147 -10.74 -5.54 -2.90
CA TYR A 147 -11.50 -4.33 -2.57
C TYR A 147 -13.01 -4.53 -2.69
N ARG A 148 -13.47 -5.22 -3.74
CA ARG A 148 -14.89 -5.56 -3.93
C ARG A 148 -15.41 -6.45 -2.79
N GLU A 149 -14.65 -7.47 -2.41
CA GLU A 149 -14.99 -8.35 -1.27
C GLU A 149 -15.09 -7.60 0.06
N TYR A 150 -14.36 -6.48 0.19
CA TYR A 150 -14.41 -5.65 1.38
C TYR A 150 -15.55 -4.62 1.36
N PHE A 151 -15.79 -3.96 0.23
CA PHE A 151 -16.74 -2.83 0.16
C PHE A 151 -18.17 -3.22 -0.19
N VAL A 152 -18.39 -4.35 -0.88
CA VAL A 152 -19.71 -4.70 -1.41
C VAL A 152 -20.31 -5.89 -0.66
N ILE A 153 -21.58 -5.76 -0.28
CA ILE A 153 -22.40 -6.88 0.19
C ILE A 153 -23.14 -7.46 -1.03
N GLU A 154 -22.82 -8.71 -1.36
CA GLU A 154 -23.46 -9.50 -2.44
C GLU A 154 -24.34 -10.61 -1.86
#